data_AF-A0A327VFG8-F1
#
_entry.id   AF-A0A327VFG8-F1
#
_cell.length_a   1.000
_cell.length_b   1.000
_cell.length_c   1.000
_cell.angle_alpha   90.00
_cell.angle_beta   90.00
_cell.angle_gamma   90.00
#
_symmetry.space_group_name_H-M   'P 1'
#
loop_
_entity.id
_entity.type
_entity.pdbx_description
1 polymer ?
#
loop_
_entity_poly.entity_id
_entity_poly.type
_entity_poly.pdbx_seq_one_letter_code
_entity_poly.pdbx_strand_id
1 'polypeptide(L)' 'MRQGTGRLVGRMIGMTAGVEGCVCGSAAEANARLREFAQGRALWTPEALAEYNRLRAAWLAACRREIAAAA' A
#
# COMPACT_ATOMS: atom_id res chain seq x y z
N MET A 1 42.80 -5.17 5.98
CA MET A 1 41.94 -5.75 4.94
C MET A 1 40.53 -5.84 5.50
N ARG A 2 39.58 -5.26 4.77
CA ARG A 2 38.21 -4.88 5.15
C ARG A 2 37.26 -5.87 4.50
N GLN A 3 36.27 -6.40 5.22
CA GLN A 3 34.98 -6.80 4.63
C GLN A 3 33.89 -6.64 5.70
N GLY A 4 33.15 -5.54 5.60
CA GLY A 4 31.84 -5.41 6.21
C GLY A 4 30.78 -5.89 5.22
N THR A 5 29.78 -6.60 5.72
CA THR A 5 28.55 -6.90 4.97
C THR A 5 27.39 -6.37 5.77
N GLY A 6 27.15 -5.06 5.61
CA GLY A 6 25.92 -4.40 6.03
C GLY A 6 24.75 -5.07 5.31
N ARG A 7 23.82 -5.60 6.10
CA ARG A 7 22.59 -6.22 5.62
C ARG A 7 21.77 -5.14 4.91
N LEU A 8 21.64 -5.32 3.60
CA LEU A 8 21.00 -4.43 2.65
C LEU A 8 19.58 -4.06 3.09
N VAL A 9 19.41 -2.81 3.50
CA VAL A 9 18.10 -2.12 3.50
C VAL A 9 17.79 -1.82 2.03
N GLY A 10 17.26 -2.81 1.33
CA GLY A 10 16.80 -2.69 -0.05
C GLY A 10 15.47 -1.96 -0.11
N ARG A 11 15.51 -0.64 0.05
CA ARG A 11 14.41 0.28 -0.21
C ARG A 11 14.10 0.25 -1.72
N MET A 12 13.24 -0.67 -2.15
CA MET A 12 12.71 -0.68 -3.52
C MET A 12 11.55 0.31 -3.60
N ILE A 13 11.86 1.61 -3.72
CA ILE A 13 10.90 2.60 -4.19
C ILE A 13 10.97 2.59 -5.72
N GLY A 14 10.07 1.80 -6.32
CA GLY A 14 9.82 1.83 -7.75
C GLY A 14 9.08 3.12 -8.12
N MET A 15 9.77 4.00 -8.83
CA MET A 15 9.22 5.16 -9.54
C MET A 15 8.26 4.70 -10.64
N THR A 16 6.96 4.93 -10.46
CA THR A 16 6.02 5.16 -11.56
C THR A 16 5.23 6.42 -11.23
N ALA A 17 5.63 7.53 -11.85
CA ALA A 17 4.94 8.80 -11.77
C ALA A 17 3.55 8.70 -12.42
N GLY A 18 2.51 9.19 -11.73
CA GLY A 18 1.20 9.43 -12.34
C GLY A 18 -0.02 8.84 -11.64
N VAL A 19 -0.10 8.85 -10.31
CA VAL A 19 -1.33 9.09 -9.51
C VAL A 19 -0.94 9.18 -8.03
N GLU A 20 -1.18 10.32 -7.40
CA GLU A 20 -0.85 10.62 -6.01
C GLU A 20 -1.77 9.91 -5.00
N GLY A 21 -2.03 8.61 -5.19
CA GLY A 21 -2.89 7.80 -4.33
C GLY A 21 -2.22 6.46 -4.03
N CYS A 22 -1.48 6.41 -2.92
CA CYS A 22 -0.95 5.19 -2.29
C CYS A 22 -0.21 4.21 -3.25
N VAL A 23 1.13 4.29 -3.24
CA VAL A 23 2.06 3.35 -3.92
C VAL A 23 2.00 1.96 -3.27
N CYS A 24 0.90 1.24 -3.44
CA CYS A 24 0.83 -0.19 -3.18
C CYS A 24 0.91 -0.90 -4.54
N GLY A 25 2.03 -1.60 -4.77
CA GLY A 25 2.32 -2.24 -6.05
C GLY A 25 1.37 -3.41 -6.35
N SER A 26 0.72 -3.97 -5.31
CA SER A 26 -0.23 -5.08 -5.40
C SER A 26 -1.47 -4.85 -4.53
N ALA A 27 -2.55 -5.60 -4.82
CA ALA A 27 -3.75 -5.63 -4.00
C ALA A 27 -3.47 -6.15 -2.59
N ALA A 28 -2.53 -7.09 -2.45
CA ALA A 28 -2.10 -7.61 -1.15
C ALA A 28 -1.47 -6.51 -0.29
N GLU A 29 -0.61 -5.68 -0.86
CA GLU A 29 0.03 -4.56 -0.15
C GLU A 29 -0.99 -3.47 0.22
N ALA A 30 -1.91 -3.15 -0.69
CA ALA A 30 -2.99 -2.19 -0.43
C ALA A 30 -3.90 -2.65 0.73
N ASN A 31 -4.21 -3.95 0.76
CA ASN A 31 -5.00 -4.57 1.81
C ASN A 31 -4.25 -4.62 3.15
N ALA A 32 -2.93 -4.82 3.15
CA ALA A 32 -2.13 -4.73 4.36
C ALA A 32 -2.23 -3.32 4.99
N ARG A 33 -2.10 -2.26 4.18
CA ARG A 33 -2.25 -0.87 4.66
C ARG A 33 -3.66 -0.57 5.19
N LEU A 34 -4.70 -1.11 4.55
CA LEU A 34 -6.07 -1.03 5.08
C LEU A 34 -6.20 -1.64 6.48
N ARG A 35 -5.62 -2.84 6.66
CA ARG A 35 -5.64 -3.56 7.93
C ARG A 35 -4.84 -2.83 8.99
N GLU A 36 -3.63 -2.38 8.67
CA GLU A 36 -2.79 -1.56 9.57
C GLU A 36 -3.51 -0.27 9.97
N PHE A 37 -4.15 0.42 9.03
CA PHE A 37 -4.90 1.64 9.32
C PHE A 37 -6.10 1.39 10.24
N ALA A 38 -6.82 0.29 10.06
CA ALA A 38 -7.97 -0.08 10.86
C ALA A 38 -7.59 -0.71 12.22
N GLN A 39 -6.38 -1.24 12.35
CA GLN A 39 -5.95 -1.97 13.53
C GLN A 39 -5.97 -1.09 14.79
N GLY A 40 -6.61 -1.57 15.84
CA GLY A 40 -6.65 -0.91 17.14
C GLY A 40 -7.50 0.37 17.20
N ARG A 41 -8.21 0.73 16.12
CA ARG A 41 -9.12 1.88 16.14
C ARG A 41 -10.44 1.51 16.82
N ALA A 42 -10.74 2.20 17.91
CA ALA A 42 -12.02 2.09 18.62
C ALA A 42 -13.07 3.10 18.12
N LEU A 43 -12.64 4.21 17.50
CA LEU A 43 -13.51 5.29 17.03
C LEU A 43 -13.19 5.66 15.58
N TRP A 44 -14.25 5.92 14.83
CA TRP A 44 -14.22 6.26 13.41
C TRP A 44 -14.74 7.69 13.21
N THR A 45 -13.83 8.65 13.24
CA THR A 45 -14.17 10.04 12.91
C THR A 45 -14.47 10.16 11.40
N PRO A 46 -15.18 11.21 10.97
CA PRO A 46 -15.40 11.47 9.54
C PRO A 46 -14.10 11.48 8.72
N GLU A 47 -13.02 12.02 9.29
CA GLU A 47 -11.69 12.07 8.65
C GLU A 47 -11.07 10.67 8.55
N ALA A 48 -11.21 9.85 9.60
CA ALA A 48 -10.74 8.46 9.57
C ALA A 48 -11.51 7.63 8.53
N LEU A 49 -12.82 7.87 8.39
CA LEU A 49 -13.63 7.26 7.34
C LEU A 49 -13.22 7.72 5.95
N ALA A 50 -12.93 9.02 5.78
CA ALA A 50 -12.44 9.55 4.50
C ALA A 50 -11.12 8.89 4.10
N GLU A 51 -10.18 8.74 5.04
CA GLU A 51 -8.89 8.08 4.78
C GLU A 51 -9.05 6.59 4.49
N TYR A 52 -9.91 5.89 5.23
CA TYR A 52 -10.22 4.49 4.94
C TYR A 52 -10.83 4.31 3.55
N ASN A 53 -11.71 5.22 3.12
CA ASN A 53 -12.28 5.19 1.78
C ASN A 53 -11.22 5.41 0.70
N ARG A 54 -10.22 6.28 0.92
CA ARG A 54 -9.08 6.42 -0.01
C ARG A 54 -8.28 5.14 -0.12
N LEU A 55 -7.92 4.53 1.01
CA LEU A 55 -7.19 3.27 1.06
C LEU A 55 -7.98 2.14 0.37
N ARG A 56 -9.30 2.11 0.58
CA ARG A 56 -10.21 1.15 -0.06
C ARG A 56 -10.28 1.35 -1.57
N ALA A 57 -10.34 2.58 -2.04
CA ALA A 57 -10.32 2.88 -3.47
C ALA A 57 -9.00 2.41 -4.13
N ALA A 58 -7.86 2.62 -3.46
CA ALA A 58 -6.56 2.14 -3.93
C ALA A 58 -6.50 0.61 -4.01
N TRP A 59 -7.01 -0.10 -2.99
CA TRP A 59 -7.10 -1.56 -3.00
C TRP A 59 -7.98 -2.08 -4.14
N LEU A 60 -9.17 -1.51 -4.33
CA LEU A 60 -10.07 -1.91 -5.42
C LEU A 60 -9.45 -1.68 -6.80
N ALA A 61 -8.72 -0.57 -6.98
CA ALA A 61 -8.01 -0.29 -8.22
C ALA A 61 -6.90 -1.33 -8.47
N ALA A 62 -6.16 -1.73 -7.43
CA ALA A 62 -5.15 -2.79 -7.53
C ALA A 62 -5.78 -4.15 -7.88
N CYS A 63 -6.87 -4.56 -7.21
CA CYS A 63 -7.60 -5.79 -7.53
C CYS A 63 -8.02 -5.83 -8.99
N ARG A 64 -8.57 -4.73 -9.53
CA ARG A 64 -9.00 -4.66 -10.93
C ARG A 64 -7.84 -4.86 -11.90
N ARG A 65 -6.66 -4.29 -11.63
CA ARG A 65 -5.46 -4.48 -12.46
C ARG A 65 -5.00 -5.93 -12.45
N GLU A 66 -4.96 -6.55 -11.27
CA GLU A 66 -4.53 -7.95 -11.13
C GLU A 66 -5.49 -8.91 -11.82
N ILE A 67 -6.81 -8.71 -11.67
CA ILE A 67 -7.82 -9.51 -12.37
C ILE A 67 -7.66 -9.37 -13.89
N ALA A 68 -7.49 -8.14 -14.39
CA ALA A 68 -7.31 -7.89 -15.81
C ALA A 68 -6.01 -8.52 -16.36
N ALA A 69 -4.95 -8.62 -15.55
CA ALA A 69 -3.69 -9.27 -15.96
C ALA A 69 -3.76 -10.81 -15.94
N ALA A 70 -4.74 -11.38 -15.24
CA ALA A 70 -4.92 -12.83 -15.11
C ALA A 70 -5.93 -13.42 -16.13
N ALA A 71 -6.60 -12.57 -16.91
CA ALA A 71 -7.58 -12.95 -17.94
C ALA A 71 -6.92 -13.07 -19.32
#